data_AF-A0A7Y2H8Y7-F1
#
_entry.id   AF-A0A7Y2H8Y7-F1
#
_cell.length_a   1.000
_cell.length_b   1.000
_cell.length_c   1.000
_cell.angle_alpha   90.00
_cell.angle_beta   90.00
_cell.angle_gamma   90.00
#
_symmetry.space_group_name_H-M   'P 1'
#
loop_
_entity.id
_entity.type
_entity.pdbx_description
1 polymer ?
#
loop_
_entity_poly.entity_id
_entity_poly.type
_entity_poly.pdbx_seq_one_letter_code
_entity_poly.pdbx_strand_id
1 'polypeptide(L)'
;MEKKKIEKLFKYRQLPVMMQTMPKEERKALNKKLVKLQSAIYALDLYLESNWKLSDEELNNYWNEINSRMDELGVSADGRTKLTASIKRYQLHESQIRENKLPTRLDPEYYYYYKSCDVRLMRNLIYRFTPQLAKSESATDWRYYDLITEINDDIGDLYEDLDTINGNLFIIKIFEEGLEESVKFFSDFLDDILLKSIERFRSKSKEELRYISNLTFVRYVETKSLLNQMKNDIEKKGISSKKVMIKKLKKLKKSQ
;
A
#
# COMPACT_ATOMS: atom_id res chain seq x y z
N MET A 1 5.66 -17.58 9.78
CA MET A 1 6.07 -17.08 8.45
C MET A 1 5.68 -15.61 8.29
N GLU A 2 4.43 -15.26 8.63
CA GLU A 2 3.88 -13.89 8.59
C GLU A 2 4.69 -12.82 9.32
N LYS A 3 5.15 -13.08 10.55
CA LYS A 3 5.90 -12.09 11.34
C LYS A 3 7.16 -11.58 10.62
N LYS A 4 7.89 -12.46 9.92
CA LYS A 4 9.07 -12.07 9.14
C LYS A 4 8.70 -11.22 7.91
N LYS A 5 7.57 -11.48 7.26
CA LYS A 5 7.04 -10.66 6.14
C LYS A 5 6.69 -9.25 6.64
N ILE A 6 5.96 -9.16 7.75
CA ILE A 6 5.60 -7.87 8.38
C ILE A 6 6.85 -7.10 8.84
N GLU A 7 7.83 -7.76 9.48
CA GLU A 7 9.07 -7.08 9.89
C GLU A 7 9.88 -6.55 8.69
N LYS A 8 9.90 -7.29 7.58
CA LYS A 8 10.51 -6.81 6.33
C LYS A 8 9.75 -5.61 5.78
N LEU A 9 8.41 -5.67 5.71
CA LEU A 9 7.58 -4.54 5.30
C LEU A 9 7.86 -3.32 6.18
N PHE A 10 7.84 -3.46 7.50
CA PHE A 10 8.05 -2.35 8.43
C PHE A 10 9.41 -1.68 8.21
N LYS A 11 10.47 -2.47 8.00
CA LYS A 11 11.79 -1.94 7.65
C LYS A 11 11.78 -1.24 6.30
N TYR A 12 11.18 -1.88 5.29
CA TYR A 12 11.06 -1.30 3.95
C TYR A 12 10.36 0.06 4.00
N ARG A 13 9.27 0.16 4.76
CA ARG A 13 8.45 1.36 4.97
C ARG A 13 9.01 2.34 6.04
N GLN A 14 10.20 2.11 6.57
CA GLN A 14 10.88 2.99 7.55
C GLN A 14 10.18 3.19 8.90
N LEU A 15 9.21 2.34 9.27
CA LEU A 15 8.50 2.48 10.54
C LEU A 15 9.42 2.38 11.78
N PRO A 16 10.45 1.49 11.82
CA PRO A 16 11.37 1.44 12.95
C PRO A 16 12.17 2.73 13.18
N VAL A 17 12.52 3.45 12.12
CA VAL A 17 13.27 4.72 12.21
C VAL A 17 12.43 5.78 12.92
N MET A 18 11.12 5.82 12.66
CA MET A 18 10.19 6.75 13.33
C MET A 18 10.09 6.52 14.85
N MET A 19 10.41 5.32 15.33
CA MET A 19 10.38 4.97 16.75
C MET A 19 11.77 5.09 17.41
N GLN A 20 12.80 5.54 16.71
CA GLN A 20 14.18 5.47 17.19
C GLN A 20 14.45 6.30 18.46
N THR A 21 13.71 7.40 18.63
CA THR A 21 13.80 8.32 19.77
C THR A 21 13.08 7.80 21.02
N MET A 22 12.28 6.73 20.90
CA MET A 22 11.60 6.11 22.02
C MET A 22 12.55 5.27 22.89
N PRO A 23 12.31 5.17 24.20
CA PRO A 23 12.97 4.18 25.05
C PRO A 23 12.85 2.77 24.46
N LYS A 24 13.92 1.97 24.58
CA LYS A 24 14.04 0.64 23.95
C LYS A 24 12.86 -0.28 24.29
N GLU A 25 12.41 -0.29 25.55
CA GLU A 25 11.32 -1.17 25.99
C GLU A 25 9.96 -0.68 25.47
N GLU A 26 9.71 0.62 25.45
CA GLU A 26 8.50 1.20 24.85
C GLU A 26 8.45 0.94 23.34
N ARG A 27 9.57 1.11 22.63
CA ARG A 27 9.70 0.81 21.21
C ARG A 27 9.37 -0.66 20.91
N LYS A 28 9.91 -1.60 21.70
CA LYS A 28 9.60 -3.03 21.55
C LYS A 28 8.12 -3.31 21.81
N ALA A 29 7.55 -2.71 22.85
CA ALA A 29 6.15 -2.88 23.21
C ALA A 29 5.22 -2.36 22.11
N LEU A 30 5.46 -1.14 21.62
CA LEU A 30 4.71 -0.56 20.51
C LEU A 30 4.85 -1.39 19.24
N ASN A 31 6.08 -1.75 18.85
CA ASN A 31 6.31 -2.58 17.66
C ASN A 31 5.56 -3.92 17.73
N LYS A 32 5.51 -4.58 18.90
CA LYS A 32 4.73 -5.81 19.08
C LYS A 32 3.24 -5.58 18.83
N LYS A 33 2.67 -4.46 19.30
CA LYS A 33 1.26 -4.10 19.06
C LYS A 33 0.99 -3.78 17.59
N LEU A 34 1.88 -3.00 16.95
CA LEU A 34 1.76 -2.67 15.52
C LEU A 34 1.83 -3.92 14.63
N VAL A 35 2.72 -4.86 14.95
CA VAL A 35 2.81 -6.14 14.21
C VAL A 35 1.50 -6.93 14.32
N LYS A 36 0.88 -7.00 15.50
CA LYS A 36 -0.42 -7.69 15.65
C LYS A 36 -1.52 -7.00 14.83
N LEU A 37 -1.56 -5.67 14.83
CA LEU A 37 -2.53 -4.92 14.04
C LEU A 37 -2.32 -5.15 12.54
N GLN A 38 -1.07 -5.14 12.06
CA GLN A 38 -0.76 -5.45 10.66
C GLN A 38 -1.17 -6.88 10.31
N SER A 39 -0.92 -7.85 11.19
CA SER A 39 -1.40 -9.23 11.00
C SER A 39 -2.92 -9.30 10.85
N ALA A 40 -3.68 -8.55 11.65
CA ALA A 40 -5.14 -8.50 11.54
C ALA A 40 -5.61 -7.91 10.20
N ILE A 41 -4.93 -6.86 9.72
CA ILE A 41 -5.22 -6.24 8.42
C ILE A 41 -4.88 -7.20 7.27
N TYR A 42 -3.74 -7.90 7.33
CA TYR A 42 -3.38 -8.92 6.35
C TYR A 42 -4.35 -10.09 6.31
N ALA A 43 -4.94 -10.47 7.44
CA ALA A 43 -5.96 -11.52 7.46
C ALA A 43 -7.23 -11.09 6.70
N LEU A 44 -7.64 -9.81 6.84
CA LEU A 44 -8.72 -9.23 6.03
C LEU A 44 -8.35 -9.22 4.54
N ASP A 45 -7.16 -8.76 4.21
CA ASP A 45 -6.68 -8.65 2.84
C ASP A 45 -6.64 -10.02 2.13
N LEU A 46 -6.04 -11.02 2.79
CA LEU A 46 -6.02 -12.39 2.29
C LEU A 46 -7.43 -12.97 2.04
N TYR A 47 -8.38 -12.64 2.91
CA TYR A 47 -9.78 -13.03 2.72
C TYR A 47 -10.37 -12.39 1.47
N LEU A 48 -10.14 -11.09 1.26
CA LEU A 48 -10.54 -10.36 0.05
C LEU A 48 -9.85 -10.94 -1.20
N GLU A 49 -8.59 -11.33 -1.14
CA GLU A 49 -7.87 -11.86 -2.30
C GLU A 49 -8.29 -13.28 -2.68
N SER A 50 -8.73 -14.06 -1.69
CA SER A 50 -8.99 -15.50 -1.84
C SER A 50 -10.45 -15.84 -2.13
N ASN A 51 -11.41 -14.97 -1.81
CA ASN A 51 -12.83 -15.31 -1.82
C ASN A 51 -13.64 -14.48 -2.82
N TRP A 52 -14.15 -15.09 -3.90
CA TRP A 52 -15.00 -14.35 -4.85
C TRP A 52 -16.30 -13.85 -4.24
N LYS A 53 -16.94 -14.64 -3.37
CA LYS A 53 -18.13 -14.24 -2.61
C LYS A 53 -17.70 -13.85 -1.20
N LEU A 54 -17.99 -12.62 -0.81
CA LEU A 54 -17.69 -12.11 0.53
C LEU A 54 -18.89 -12.35 1.44
N SER A 55 -18.63 -12.76 2.68
CA SER A 55 -19.61 -12.90 3.74
C SER A 55 -19.51 -11.71 4.68
N ASP A 56 -20.64 -11.05 4.97
CA ASP A 56 -20.68 -9.97 5.94
C ASP A 56 -20.28 -10.44 7.34
N GLU A 57 -20.59 -11.69 7.71
CA GLU A 57 -20.18 -12.29 8.98
C GLU A 57 -18.66 -12.38 9.10
N GLU A 58 -17.99 -12.91 8.07
CA GLU A 58 -16.52 -13.03 8.05
C GLU A 58 -15.86 -11.64 8.05
N LEU A 59 -16.36 -10.72 7.23
CA LEU A 59 -15.87 -9.33 7.21
C LEU A 59 -16.00 -8.70 8.61
N ASN A 60 -17.12 -8.90 9.30
CA ASN A 60 -17.31 -8.41 10.66
C ASN A 60 -16.32 -9.05 11.64
N ASN A 61 -16.01 -10.34 11.50
CA ASN A 61 -15.01 -11.02 12.33
C ASN A 61 -13.62 -10.38 12.17
N TYR A 62 -13.17 -10.15 10.93
CA TYR A 62 -11.91 -9.45 10.68
C TYR A 62 -11.90 -8.02 11.23
N TRP A 63 -13.00 -7.27 11.08
CA TRP A 63 -13.12 -5.92 11.64
C TRP A 63 -13.11 -5.90 13.16
N ASN A 64 -13.75 -6.87 13.81
CA ASN A 64 -13.73 -7.02 15.26
C ASN A 64 -12.30 -7.26 15.77
N GLU A 65 -11.55 -8.11 15.07
CA GLU A 65 -10.14 -8.36 15.37
C GLU A 65 -9.30 -7.08 15.20
N ILE A 66 -9.42 -6.36 14.07
CA ILE A 66 -8.74 -5.07 13.86
C ILE A 66 -9.08 -4.07 14.97
N ASN A 67 -10.37 -3.94 15.32
CA ASN A 67 -10.82 -3.05 16.38
C ASN A 67 -10.23 -3.44 17.74
N SER A 68 -10.19 -4.73 18.07
CA SER A 68 -9.55 -5.23 19.30
C SER A 68 -8.07 -4.90 19.35
N ARG A 69 -7.34 -4.97 18.23
CA ARG A 69 -5.91 -4.59 18.19
C ARG A 69 -5.72 -3.07 18.31
N MET A 70 -6.65 -2.28 17.80
CA MET A 70 -6.68 -0.82 18.02
C MET A 70 -6.97 -0.46 19.49
N ASP A 71 -7.76 -1.26 20.19
CA ASP A 71 -8.04 -1.09 21.63
C ASP A 71 -6.81 -1.35 22.48
N GLU A 72 -6.03 -2.38 22.15
CA GLU A 72 -4.72 -2.64 22.78
C GLU A 72 -3.73 -1.47 22.60
N LEU A 73 -3.91 -0.67 21.55
CA LEU A 73 -3.15 0.55 21.27
C LEU A 73 -3.74 1.81 21.94
N GLY A 74 -4.79 1.67 22.75
CA GLY A 74 -5.39 2.79 23.49
C GLY A 74 -6.14 3.78 22.58
N VAL A 75 -6.67 3.33 21.44
CA VAL A 75 -7.45 4.17 20.54
C VAL A 75 -8.92 4.15 20.94
N SER A 76 -9.49 5.34 21.19
CA SER A 76 -10.93 5.49 21.48
C SER A 76 -11.81 5.09 20.30
N ALA A 77 -13.08 4.76 20.53
CA ALA A 77 -14.01 4.33 19.46
C ALA A 77 -14.15 5.35 18.31
N ASP A 78 -14.26 6.64 18.62
CA ASP A 78 -14.24 7.72 17.61
C ASP A 78 -12.90 7.76 16.85
N GLY A 79 -11.79 7.64 17.59
CA GLY A 79 -10.46 7.56 17.00
C GLY A 79 -10.29 6.35 16.07
N ARG A 80 -10.83 5.18 16.43
CA ARG A 80 -10.81 3.97 15.60
C ARG A 80 -11.53 4.21 14.29
N THR A 81 -12.74 4.76 14.34
CA THR A 81 -13.56 5.04 13.16
C THR A 81 -12.82 5.96 12.19
N LYS A 82 -12.17 7.02 12.69
CA LYS A 82 -11.40 7.96 11.87
C LYS A 82 -10.15 7.31 11.27
N LEU A 83 -9.40 6.56 12.06
CA LEU A 83 -8.12 5.96 11.65
C LEU A 83 -8.30 4.80 10.67
N THR A 84 -9.37 4.02 10.79
CA THR A 84 -9.64 2.87 9.91
C THR A 84 -10.51 3.20 8.70
N ALA A 85 -11.01 4.44 8.58
CA ALA A 85 -11.86 4.86 7.45
C ALA A 85 -11.23 4.60 6.08
N SER A 86 -9.92 4.82 5.94
CA SER A 86 -9.19 4.56 4.70
C SER A 86 -9.11 3.06 4.38
N ILE A 87 -8.94 2.19 5.39
CA ILE A 87 -8.94 0.73 5.20
C ILE A 87 -10.32 0.25 4.75
N LYS A 88 -11.40 0.77 5.37
CA LYS A 88 -12.78 0.48 4.91
C LYS A 88 -13.00 0.90 3.46
N ARG A 89 -12.45 2.04 3.05
CA ARG A 89 -12.55 2.52 1.68
C ARG A 89 -11.74 1.65 0.71
N TYR A 90 -10.55 1.21 1.10
CA TYR A 90 -9.77 0.29 0.29
C TYR A 90 -10.46 -1.07 0.14
N GLN A 91 -11.00 -1.64 1.23
CA GLN A 91 -11.84 -2.85 1.16
C GLN A 91 -12.99 -2.69 0.16
N LEU A 92 -13.66 -1.53 0.13
CA LEU A 92 -14.72 -1.27 -0.84
C LEU A 92 -14.19 -1.30 -2.28
N HIS A 93 -12.98 -0.77 -2.54
CA HIS A 93 -12.36 -0.83 -3.86
C HIS A 93 -12.04 -2.28 -4.26
N GLU A 94 -11.48 -3.07 -3.35
CA GLU A 94 -11.20 -4.50 -3.57
C GLU A 94 -12.49 -5.31 -3.80
N SER A 95 -13.56 -5.04 -3.04
CA SER A 95 -14.85 -5.71 -3.25
C SER A 95 -15.45 -5.38 -4.62
N GLN A 96 -15.32 -4.12 -5.05
CA GLN A 96 -15.84 -3.61 -6.33
C GLN A 96 -15.21 -4.27 -7.57
N ILE A 97 -14.04 -4.90 -7.45
CA ILE A 97 -13.44 -5.70 -8.53
C ILE A 97 -14.37 -6.85 -8.95
N ARG A 98 -15.14 -7.42 -8.01
CA ARG A 98 -16.12 -8.49 -8.28
C ARG A 98 -17.30 -8.01 -9.12
N GLU A 99 -17.57 -6.70 -9.07
CA GLU A 99 -18.59 -6.00 -9.85
C GLU A 99 -18.00 -5.43 -11.16
N ASN A 100 -16.77 -5.81 -11.54
CA ASN A 100 -16.02 -5.29 -12.69
C ASN A 100 -15.72 -3.78 -12.63
N LYS A 101 -15.72 -3.19 -11.44
CA LYS A 101 -15.33 -1.78 -11.24
C LYS A 101 -13.82 -1.70 -10.99
N LEU A 102 -13.05 -1.81 -12.06
CA LEU A 102 -11.57 -1.85 -12.00
C LEU A 102 -10.96 -0.55 -11.47
N PRO A 103 -9.76 -0.59 -10.87
CA PRO A 103 -9.07 0.59 -10.34
C PRO A 103 -8.70 1.64 -11.41
N THR A 104 -8.60 1.26 -12.67
CA THR A 104 -8.29 2.16 -13.80
C THR A 104 -9.32 3.27 -14.02
N ARG A 105 -10.54 3.13 -13.49
CA ARG A 105 -11.54 4.21 -13.48
C ARG A 105 -11.24 5.33 -12.47
N LEU A 106 -10.30 5.10 -11.55
CA LEU A 106 -9.93 6.04 -10.48
C LEU A 106 -8.68 6.81 -10.90
N ASP A 107 -8.52 8.00 -10.33
CA ASP A 107 -7.23 8.68 -10.35
C ASP A 107 -6.16 7.79 -9.66
N PRO A 108 -4.98 7.61 -10.27
CA PRO A 108 -3.97 6.70 -9.74
C PRO A 108 -3.42 7.14 -8.38
N GLU A 109 -3.26 8.45 -8.14
CA GLU A 109 -2.81 8.97 -6.86
C GLU A 109 -3.86 8.69 -5.77
N TYR A 110 -5.14 8.87 -6.09
CA TYR A 110 -6.24 8.50 -5.22
C TYR A 110 -6.23 7.00 -4.91
N TYR A 111 -6.08 6.13 -5.92
CA TYR A 111 -6.08 4.68 -5.72
C TYR A 111 -4.93 4.25 -4.80
N TYR A 112 -3.69 4.64 -5.12
CA TYR A 112 -2.52 4.29 -4.31
C TYR A 112 -2.52 4.93 -2.91
N TYR A 113 -3.18 6.06 -2.73
CA TYR A 113 -3.39 6.64 -1.41
C TYR A 113 -4.23 5.74 -0.49
N TYR A 114 -5.26 5.07 -1.03
CA TYR A 114 -6.03 4.10 -0.26
C TYR A 114 -5.35 2.74 -0.19
N LYS A 115 -4.60 2.35 -1.22
CA LYS A 115 -3.84 1.11 -1.18
C LYS A 115 -2.78 1.10 -0.07
N SER A 116 -2.07 2.22 0.11
CA SER A 116 -1.11 2.43 1.22
C SER A 116 -1.73 2.74 2.59
N CYS A 117 -3.03 2.47 2.81
CA CYS A 117 -3.75 2.92 4.00
C CYS A 117 -3.29 2.25 5.31
N ASP A 118 -2.78 1.02 5.25
CA ASP A 118 -2.28 0.25 6.38
C ASP A 118 -0.97 0.85 6.93
N VAL A 119 0.00 1.13 6.08
CA VAL A 119 1.27 1.80 6.43
C VAL A 119 0.97 3.18 6.98
N ARG A 120 0.06 3.92 6.34
CA ARG A 120 -0.37 5.24 6.82
C ARG A 120 -1.03 5.16 8.19
N LEU A 121 -1.84 4.13 8.46
CA LEU A 121 -2.38 3.88 9.78
C LEU A 121 -1.25 3.65 10.80
N MET A 122 -0.27 2.81 10.48
CA MET A 122 0.88 2.56 11.35
C MET A 122 1.66 3.84 11.66
N ARG A 123 1.92 4.68 10.66
CA ARG A 123 2.59 5.98 10.86
C ARG A 123 1.79 6.86 11.81
N ASN A 124 0.48 7.02 11.59
CA ASN A 124 -0.39 7.82 12.46
C ASN A 124 -0.37 7.31 13.90
N LEU A 125 -0.38 5.99 14.10
CA LEU A 125 -0.25 5.39 15.42
C LEU A 125 1.11 5.73 16.05
N ILE A 126 2.21 5.57 15.31
CA ILE A 126 3.55 5.91 15.83
C ILE A 126 3.63 7.37 16.27
N TYR A 127 3.14 8.33 15.48
CA TYR A 127 3.14 9.75 15.85
C TYR A 127 2.38 10.05 17.16
N ARG A 128 1.34 9.28 17.48
CA ARG A 128 0.63 9.41 18.76
C ARG A 128 1.49 9.00 19.95
N PHE A 129 2.44 8.08 19.76
CA PHE A 129 3.38 7.61 20.77
C PHE A 129 4.73 8.33 20.73
N THR A 130 5.00 9.16 19.70
CA THR A 130 6.25 9.93 19.56
C THR A 130 5.99 11.44 19.41
N PRO A 131 5.51 12.15 20.45
CA PRO A 131 5.19 13.57 20.36
C PRO A 131 6.35 14.46 19.92
N GLN A 132 7.60 14.06 20.20
CA GLN A 132 8.79 14.79 19.75
C GLN A 132 8.95 14.74 18.23
N LEU A 133 8.67 13.59 17.61
CA LEU A 133 8.71 13.42 16.15
C LEU A 133 7.64 14.29 15.48
N ALA A 134 6.46 14.37 16.08
CA ALA A 134 5.36 15.21 15.59
C ALA A 134 5.67 16.72 15.55
N LYS A 135 6.77 17.17 16.20
CA LYS A 135 7.24 18.58 16.13
C LYS A 135 8.13 18.85 14.92
N SER A 136 8.84 17.85 14.41
CA SER A 136 9.75 18.01 13.26
C SER A 136 9.05 17.68 11.94
N GLU A 137 8.19 16.65 11.94
CA GLU A 137 7.53 16.09 10.76
C GLU A 137 6.10 15.59 11.06
N SER A 138 5.34 15.31 10.01
CA SER A 138 3.97 14.80 10.09
C SER A 138 3.80 13.55 9.23
N ALA A 139 2.76 12.75 9.51
CA ALA A 139 2.40 11.60 8.66
C ALA A 139 2.19 11.97 7.19
N THR A 140 1.80 13.21 6.90
CA THR A 140 1.60 13.68 5.52
C THR A 140 2.90 13.92 4.76
N ASP A 141 4.02 14.07 5.46
CA ASP A 141 5.33 14.23 4.83
C ASP A 141 5.81 12.92 4.18
N TRP A 142 5.32 11.78 4.65
CA TRP A 142 5.60 10.45 4.08
C TRP A 142 4.75 10.10 2.86
N ARG A 143 3.80 10.94 2.45
CA ARG A 143 2.81 10.62 1.40
C ARG A 143 3.45 10.08 0.12
N TYR A 144 4.40 10.80 -0.46
CA TYR A 144 5.00 10.42 -1.74
C TYR A 144 5.93 9.21 -1.62
N TYR A 145 6.58 9.05 -0.46
CA TYR A 145 7.31 7.83 -0.13
C TYR A 145 6.38 6.61 -0.10
N ASP A 146 5.23 6.73 0.58
CA ASP A 146 4.24 5.66 0.68
C ASP A 146 3.64 5.30 -0.69
N LEU A 147 3.35 6.30 -1.53
CA LEU A 147 2.87 6.08 -2.90
C LEU A 147 3.89 5.32 -3.77
N ILE A 148 5.16 5.78 -3.81
CA ILE A 148 6.19 5.11 -4.62
C ILE A 148 6.44 3.69 -4.14
N THR A 149 6.49 3.48 -2.82
CA THR A 149 6.71 2.14 -2.27
C THR A 149 5.53 1.20 -2.52
N GLU A 150 4.30 1.72 -2.60
CA GLU A 150 3.12 0.93 -2.99
C GLU A 150 3.15 0.55 -4.48
N ILE A 151 3.55 1.48 -5.36
CA ILE A 151 3.75 1.20 -6.79
C ILE A 151 4.86 0.16 -6.97
N ASN A 152 5.93 0.25 -6.18
CA ASN A 152 7.02 -0.71 -6.20
C ASN A 152 6.53 -2.13 -5.87
N ASP A 153 5.72 -2.27 -4.82
CA ASP A 153 5.13 -3.56 -4.41
C ASP A 153 4.24 -4.11 -5.54
N ASP A 154 3.35 -3.30 -6.14
CA ASP A 154 2.53 -3.71 -7.30
C ASP A 154 3.37 -4.24 -8.48
N ILE A 155 4.49 -3.60 -8.79
CA ILE A 155 5.37 -4.04 -9.88
C ILE A 155 6.15 -5.30 -9.47
N GLY A 156 6.64 -5.36 -8.24
CA GLY A 156 7.50 -6.43 -7.72
C GLY A 156 6.74 -7.74 -7.52
N ASP A 157 5.49 -7.67 -7.08
CA ASP A 157 4.65 -8.81 -6.75
C ASP A 157 3.83 -9.29 -7.95
N LEU A 158 4.11 -8.79 -9.16
CA LEU A 158 3.35 -9.09 -10.39
C LEU A 158 3.00 -10.57 -10.56
N TYR A 159 3.96 -11.49 -10.37
CA TYR A 159 3.70 -12.91 -10.57
C TYR A 159 2.95 -13.57 -9.41
N GLU A 160 3.09 -13.09 -8.18
CA GLU A 160 2.30 -13.52 -7.01
C GLU A 160 0.82 -13.14 -7.23
N ASP A 161 0.62 -11.94 -7.76
CA ASP A 161 -0.67 -11.28 -7.91
C ASP A 161 -1.50 -11.76 -9.11
N LEU A 162 -0.89 -12.40 -10.11
CA LEU A 162 -1.61 -12.98 -11.25
C LEU A 162 -2.59 -14.10 -10.87
N ASP A 163 -2.43 -14.66 -9.67
CA ASP A 163 -3.20 -15.78 -9.15
C ASP A 163 -4.13 -15.40 -7.98
N THR A 164 -4.40 -14.13 -7.72
CA THR A 164 -5.35 -13.69 -6.67
C THR A 164 -6.42 -12.74 -7.24
N ILE A 165 -7.43 -12.43 -6.42
CA ILE A 165 -8.44 -11.39 -6.75
C ILE A 165 -7.97 -10.11 -6.08
N ASN A 166 -7.03 -9.40 -6.68
CA ASN A 166 -6.50 -8.15 -6.13
C ASN A 166 -6.64 -6.98 -7.11
N GLY A 167 -6.55 -5.78 -6.57
CA GLY A 167 -6.53 -4.54 -7.35
C GLY A 167 -5.16 -4.14 -7.89
N ASN A 168 -4.21 -5.04 -8.13
CA ASN A 168 -2.89 -4.66 -8.65
C ASN A 168 -3.03 -3.86 -9.97
N LEU A 169 -2.79 -2.55 -9.90
CA LEU A 169 -3.13 -1.63 -10.99
C LEU A 169 -2.16 -1.80 -12.16
N PHE A 170 -0.92 -2.21 -11.90
CA PHE A 170 0.06 -2.51 -12.94
C PHE A 170 -0.39 -3.68 -13.80
N ILE A 171 -0.79 -4.78 -13.17
CA ILE A 171 -1.34 -5.95 -13.86
C ILE A 171 -2.59 -5.58 -14.66
N ILE A 172 -3.53 -4.88 -14.02
CA ILE A 172 -4.80 -4.50 -14.64
C ILE A 172 -4.55 -3.63 -15.88
N LYS A 173 -3.68 -2.62 -15.79
CA LYS A 173 -3.32 -1.79 -16.94
C LYS A 173 -2.70 -2.59 -18.08
N ILE A 174 -1.80 -3.54 -17.79
CA ILE A 174 -1.20 -4.37 -18.86
C ILE A 174 -2.28 -5.13 -19.62
N PHE A 175 -3.31 -5.63 -18.92
CA PHE A 175 -4.42 -6.32 -19.58
C PHE A 175 -5.37 -5.40 -20.35
N GLU A 176 -5.58 -4.18 -19.89
CA GLU A 176 -6.48 -3.21 -20.53
C GLU A 176 -5.81 -2.51 -21.71
N GLU A 177 -4.60 -2.00 -21.53
CA GLU A 177 -3.94 -1.06 -22.44
C GLU A 177 -2.75 -1.68 -23.18
N GLY A 178 -2.10 -2.70 -22.61
CA GLY A 178 -0.87 -3.28 -23.16
C GLY A 178 0.36 -2.94 -22.33
N LEU A 179 1.46 -3.68 -22.55
CA LEU A 179 2.68 -3.55 -21.74
C LEU A 179 3.35 -2.19 -21.93
N GLU A 180 3.50 -1.73 -23.16
CA GLU A 180 4.23 -0.49 -23.47
C GLU A 180 3.53 0.74 -22.91
N GLU A 181 2.21 0.81 -23.12
CA GLU A 181 1.34 1.86 -22.61
C GLU A 181 1.36 1.88 -21.08
N SER A 182 1.30 0.70 -20.45
CA SER A 182 1.36 0.56 -19.00
C SER A 182 2.70 1.01 -18.43
N VAL A 183 3.82 0.58 -19.03
CA VAL A 183 5.16 1.00 -18.59
C VAL A 183 5.32 2.51 -18.73
N LYS A 184 4.89 3.09 -19.85
CA LYS A 184 4.91 4.54 -20.04
C LYS A 184 4.07 5.24 -18.99
N PHE A 185 2.84 4.79 -18.74
CA PHE A 185 1.96 5.36 -17.72
C PHE A 185 2.61 5.38 -16.34
N PHE A 186 3.17 4.25 -15.88
CA PHE A 186 3.81 4.16 -14.57
C PHE A 186 5.10 4.98 -14.51
N SER A 187 5.87 5.02 -15.59
CA SER A 187 7.04 5.87 -15.72
C SER A 187 6.66 7.34 -15.51
N ASP A 188 5.69 7.85 -16.28
CA ASP A 188 5.25 9.25 -16.21
C ASP A 188 4.64 9.58 -14.84
N PHE A 189 3.88 8.65 -14.26
CA PHE A 189 3.28 8.84 -12.95
C PHE A 189 4.32 8.88 -11.81
N LEU A 190 5.38 8.08 -11.88
CA LEU A 190 6.50 8.15 -10.94
C LEU A 190 7.24 9.49 -11.04
N ASP A 191 7.37 10.04 -12.25
CA ASP A 191 7.99 11.36 -12.46
C ASP A 191 7.15 12.48 -11.84
N ASP A 192 5.83 12.44 -12.02
CA ASP A 192 4.89 13.38 -11.39
C ASP A 192 4.95 13.30 -9.85
N ILE A 193 4.96 12.09 -9.26
CA ILE A 193 5.10 11.92 -7.81
C ILE A 193 6.42 12.53 -7.30
N LEU A 194 7.53 12.29 -8.01
CA LEU A 194 8.83 12.83 -7.62
C LEU A 194 8.83 14.36 -7.67
N LEU A 195 8.29 14.96 -8.74
CA LEU A 195 8.19 16.42 -8.88
C LEU A 195 7.38 17.04 -7.74
N LYS A 196 6.20 16.47 -7.44
CA LYS A 196 5.35 16.88 -6.32
C LYS A 196 6.05 16.72 -4.96
N SER A 197 6.86 15.68 -4.80
CA SER A 197 7.69 15.50 -3.60
C SER A 197 8.74 16.59 -3.46
N ILE A 198 9.50 16.87 -4.52
CA ILE A 198 10.51 17.94 -4.54
C ILE A 198 9.86 19.29 -4.21
N GLU A 199 8.72 19.60 -4.82
CA GLU A 199 8.00 20.85 -4.57
C GLU A 199 7.55 20.96 -3.11
N ARG A 200 6.98 19.89 -2.54
CA ARG A 200 6.55 19.85 -1.14
C ARG A 200 7.69 20.19 -0.17
N PHE A 201 8.91 19.78 -0.48
CA PHE A 201 10.08 19.99 0.37
C PHE A 201 10.93 21.21 -0.02
N ARG A 202 10.61 21.92 -1.11
CA ARG A 202 11.41 23.04 -1.64
C ARG A 202 11.64 24.17 -0.62
N SER A 203 10.63 24.50 0.19
CA SER A 203 10.70 25.56 1.21
C SER A 203 11.04 25.05 2.61
N LYS A 204 11.26 23.75 2.78
CA LYS A 204 11.48 23.10 4.09
C LYS A 204 12.98 22.98 4.37
N SER A 205 13.46 23.67 5.40
CA SER A 205 14.89 23.70 5.75
C SER A 205 15.34 22.58 6.71
N LYS A 206 14.42 21.90 7.40
CA LYS A 206 14.75 20.89 8.42
C LYS A 206 15.42 19.66 7.82
N GLU A 207 16.40 19.12 8.53
CA GLU A 207 17.18 17.95 8.11
C GLU A 207 16.32 16.70 7.95
N GLU A 208 15.34 16.47 8.83
CA GLU A 208 14.43 15.31 8.77
C GLU A 208 13.58 15.31 7.49
N LEU A 209 13.21 16.49 7.00
CA LEU A 209 12.42 16.64 5.79
C LEU A 209 13.29 16.36 4.54
N ARG A 210 14.58 16.69 4.61
CA ARG A 210 15.55 16.28 3.58
C ARG A 210 15.76 14.78 3.58
N TYR A 211 15.77 14.15 4.75
CA TYR A 211 15.87 12.70 4.87
C TYR A 211 14.70 11.98 4.17
N ILE A 212 13.44 12.37 4.44
CA ILE A 212 12.27 11.79 3.75
C ILE A 212 12.34 12.04 2.24
N SER A 213 12.71 13.26 1.82
CA SER A 213 12.85 13.59 0.39
C SER A 213 13.90 12.71 -0.29
N ASN A 214 15.07 12.53 0.33
CA ASN A 214 16.15 11.69 -0.20
C ASN A 214 15.72 10.22 -0.28
N LEU A 215 15.06 9.70 0.74
CA LEU A 215 14.51 8.34 0.72
C LEU A 215 13.49 8.15 -0.42
N THR A 216 12.64 9.16 -0.64
CA THR A 216 11.65 9.17 -1.71
C THR A 216 12.34 9.12 -3.07
N PHE A 217 13.41 9.90 -3.26
CA PHE A 217 14.22 9.86 -4.48
C PHE A 217 14.87 8.48 -4.69
N VAL A 218 15.46 7.88 -3.65
CA VAL A 218 16.06 6.54 -3.74
C VAL A 218 15.02 5.51 -4.18
N ARG A 219 13.83 5.50 -3.55
CA ARG A 219 12.74 4.59 -3.92
C ARG A 219 12.22 4.85 -5.32
N TYR A 220 12.16 6.11 -5.77
CA TYR A 220 11.80 6.45 -7.14
C TYR A 220 12.77 5.79 -8.14
N VAL A 221 14.09 5.92 -7.93
CA VAL A 221 15.10 5.33 -8.81
C VAL A 221 15.00 3.81 -8.83
N GLU A 222 14.88 3.18 -7.66
CA GLU A 222 14.71 1.73 -7.56
C GLU A 222 13.44 1.25 -8.27
N THR A 223 12.33 1.98 -8.13
CA THR A 223 11.05 1.62 -8.76
C THR A 223 11.09 1.78 -10.28
N LYS A 224 11.73 2.84 -10.81
CA LYS A 224 11.96 2.99 -12.25
C LYS A 224 12.84 1.86 -12.80
N SER A 225 13.86 1.47 -12.05
CA SER A 225 14.73 0.34 -12.43
C SER A 225 13.95 -0.97 -12.45
N LEU A 226 13.15 -1.24 -11.41
CA LEU A 226 12.28 -2.41 -11.32
C LEU A 226 11.25 -2.44 -12.45
N LEU A 227 10.64 -1.31 -12.80
CA LEU A 227 9.69 -1.20 -13.91
C LEU A 227 10.32 -1.64 -15.24
N ASN A 228 11.53 -1.15 -15.54
CA ASN A 228 12.26 -1.54 -16.75
C ASN A 228 12.69 -3.01 -16.73
N GLN A 229 13.13 -3.51 -15.57
CA GLN A 229 13.45 -4.92 -15.41
C GLN A 229 12.20 -5.79 -15.66
N MET A 230 11.06 -5.41 -15.08
CA MET A 230 9.81 -6.14 -15.22
C MET A 230 9.29 -6.11 -16.66
N LYS A 231 9.42 -4.98 -17.36
CA LYS A 231 9.14 -4.88 -18.81
C LYS A 231 9.92 -5.95 -19.59
N ASN A 232 11.24 -5.96 -19.46
CA ASN A 232 12.10 -6.91 -20.16
C ASN A 232 11.78 -8.37 -19.79
N ASP A 233 11.46 -8.63 -18.53
CA ASP A 233 11.08 -9.96 -18.05
C ASP A 233 9.76 -10.42 -18.67
N ILE A 234 8.77 -9.54 -18.77
CA ILE A 234 7.48 -9.81 -19.41
C ILE A 234 7.65 -10.04 -20.92
N GLU A 235 8.45 -9.23 -21.61
CA GLU A 235 8.71 -9.42 -23.05
C GLU A 235 9.33 -10.80 -23.33
N LYS A 236 10.21 -11.27 -22.43
CA LYS A 236 10.87 -12.58 -22.56
C LYS A 236 9.97 -13.75 -22.18
N LYS A 237 9.24 -13.64 -21.07
CA LYS A 237 8.52 -14.76 -20.44
C LYS A 237 7.03 -14.78 -20.82
N GLY A 238 6.49 -13.65 -21.27
CA GLY A 238 5.07 -13.40 -21.40
C GLY A 238 4.35 -13.30 -20.06
N ILE A 239 3.08 -12.91 -20.10
CA ILE A 239 2.17 -13.01 -18.95
C ILE A 239 1.13 -14.09 -19.26
N SER A 240 1.13 -15.17 -18.49
CA SER A 240 0.07 -16.17 -18.54
C SER A 240 -0.49 -16.38 -17.12
N SER A 241 -1.81 -16.34 -16.97
CA SER A 241 -2.49 -16.62 -15.69
C SER A 241 -3.44 -17.80 -15.83
N LYS A 242 -3.51 -18.60 -14.76
CA LYS A 242 -4.37 -19.78 -14.67
C LYS A 242 -5.77 -19.46 -14.09
N LYS A 243 -5.97 -18.29 -13.46
CA LYS A 243 -7.15 -17.96 -12.64
C LYS A 243 -8.19 -17.02 -13.27
N VAL A 244 -9.32 -16.90 -12.55
CA VAL A 244 -10.64 -16.39 -12.97
C VAL A 244 -10.65 -14.92 -13.39
N MET A 245 -9.85 -14.06 -12.74
CA MET A 245 -9.85 -12.61 -13.00
C MET A 245 -9.51 -12.31 -14.46
N ILE A 246 -8.42 -12.90 -14.98
CA ILE A 246 -7.99 -12.70 -16.37
C ILE A 246 -8.92 -13.39 -17.36
N LYS A 247 -9.49 -14.56 -17.02
CA LYS A 247 -10.53 -15.20 -17.84
C LYS A 247 -11.79 -14.34 -17.96
N LYS A 248 -12.17 -13.59 -16.92
CA LYS A 248 -13.31 -12.65 -16.94
C LYS A 248 -12.96 -11.33 -17.64
N LEU A 249 -11.80 -10.73 -17.36
CA LEU A 249 -11.28 -9.57 -18.11
C LEU A 249 -11.25 -9.84 -19.62
N LYS A 250 -10.79 -11.02 -20.03
CA LYS A 250 -10.77 -11.45 -21.44
C LYS A 250 -12.17 -11.72 -22.02
N LYS A 251 -13.16 -12.15 -21.22
CA LYS A 251 -14.56 -12.28 -21.68
C LYS A 251 -15.20 -10.91 -21.89
N LEU A 252 -14.85 -9.92 -21.07
CA LEU A 252 -15.39 -8.56 -21.17
C LEU A 252 -14.91 -7.83 -22.43
N LYS A 253 -13.62 -7.95 -22.80
CA LYS A 253 -13.11 -7.42 -24.08
C LYS A 253 -13.76 -8.01 -25.35
N LYS A 254 -14.45 -9.15 -25.24
CA LYS A 254 -15.21 -9.76 -26.35
C LYS A 254 -16.68 -9.34 -26.38
N SER A 255 -17.14 -8.59 -25.37
CA SER A 255 -18.53 -8.18 -25.17
C SER A 255 -18.76 -6.69 -25.48
N GLN A 256 -17.70 -5.97 -25.84
CA GLN A 256 -17.66 -4.58 -26.29
C GLN A 256 -17.17 -4.57 -27.74
#